data_AF-A0A920VYV5-F1
#
_entry.id   AF-A0A920VYV5-F1
#
_cell.length_a   1.000
_cell.length_b   1.000
_cell.length_c   1.000
_cell.angle_alpha   90.00
_cell.angle_beta   90.00
_cell.angle_gamma   90.00
#
_symmetry.space_group_name_H-M   'P 1'
#
loop_
_entity.id
_entity.type
_entity.pdbx_description
1 polymer ?
#
loop_
_entity_poly.entity_id
_entity_poly.type
_entity_poly.pdbx_seq_one_letter_code
_entity_poly.pdbx_strand_id
1 'polypeptide(L)' 'MEELKKKVRVIRKLIPDAPHEILLVLDATTGQNAIFQTREFMEATDLTGL' A
#
# COMPACT_ATOMS: atom_id res chain seq x y z
N MET A 1 -1.82 8.18 4.52
CA MET A 1 -2.04 6.82 5.06
C MET A 1 -3.50 6.52 5.37
N GLU A 2 -4.21 7.36 6.13
CA GLU A 2 -5.63 7.13 6.45
C GLU A 2 -6.54 7.02 5.22
N GLU A 3 -6.24 7.77 4.15
CA GLU A 3 -7.02 7.66 2.91
C GLU A 3 -6.87 6.28 2.23
N LEU A 4 -5.68 5.68 2.24
CA LEU A 4 -5.46 4.32 1.72
C LEU A 4 -6.23 3.28 2.54
N LYS A 5 -6.16 3.36 3.87
CA LYS A 5 -6.95 2.52 4.77
C LYS A 5 -8.45 2.65 4.51
N LYS A 6 -8.94 3.88 4.27
CA LYS A 6 -10.33 4.12 3.89
C LYS A 6 -10.66 3.45 2.55
N LYS A 7 -9.81 3.57 1.53
CA LYS A 7 -10.02 2.94 0.21
C LYS A 7 -10.13 1.42 0.33
N VAL A 8 -9.20 0.77 1.04
CA VAL A 8 -9.26 -0.68 1.32
C VAL A 8 -10.58 -1.04 2.02
N ARG A 9 -10.98 -0.29 3.05
CA ARG A 9 -12.24 -0.51 3.78
C ARG A 9 -13.47 -0.38 2.88
N VAL A 10 -13.47 0.58 1.95
CA VAL A 10 -14.60 0.78 1.01
C VAL A 10 -14.69 -0.36 0.01
N ILE A 11 -13.57 -0.81 -0.56
CA ILE A 11 -13.54 -1.94 -1.50
C ILE A 11 -14.03 -3.22 -0.83
N ARG A 12 -13.59 -3.48 0.41
CA ARG A 12 -14.01 -4.64 1.22
C ARG A 12 -15.51 -4.71 1.53
N LYS A 13 -16.25 -3.60 1.38
CA LYS A 13 -17.71 -3.63 1.53
C LYS A 13 -18.40 -4.39 0.39
N LEU A 14 -17.78 -4.42 -0.79
CA LEU A 14 -18.33 -5.10 -1.96
C LEU A 14 -17.70 -6.48 -2.17
N ILE A 15 -16.38 -6.59 -1.97
CA ILE A 15 -15.61 -7.81 -2.17
C ILE A 15 -14.76 -8.04 -0.91
N PRO A 16 -15.18 -8.93 0.01
CA PRO A 16 -14.56 -9.06 1.34
C PRO A 16 -13.05 -9.37 1.33
N ASP A 17 -12.59 -10.12 0.32
CA ASP A 17 -11.20 -10.55 0.11
C ASP A 17 -10.35 -9.55 -0.68
N ALA A 18 -10.94 -8.45 -1.16
CA ALA A 18 -10.22 -7.41 -1.89
C ALA A 18 -9.50 -6.41 -0.96
N PRO A 19 -8.50 -5.65 -1.47
CA PRO A 19 -7.85 -5.84 -2.76
C PRO A 19 -6.99 -7.13 -2.78
N HIS A 20 -7.01 -7.86 -3.90
CA HIS A 20 -6.22 -9.09 -4.06
C HIS A 20 -4.71 -8.82 -4.13
N GLU A 21 -4.33 -7.65 -4.65
CA GLU A 21 -2.95 -7.19 -4.71
C GLU A 21 -2.86 -5.70 -4.35
N ILE A 22 -1.78 -5.34 -3.67
CA ILE A 22 -1.37 -3.96 -3.41
C ILE A 22 0.11 -3.85 -3.79
N LEU A 23 0.38 -3.17 -4.91
CA LEU A 23 1.71 -2.95 -5.45
C LEU A 23 2.19 -1.54 -5.11
N LEU A 24 3.38 -1.42 -4.52
CA LEU A 24 4.02 -0.14 -4.23
C LEU A 24 5.04 0.22 -5.30
N VAL A 25 4.69 1.18 -6.15
CA VAL A 25 5.62 1.70 -7.15
C VAL A 25 6.64 2.64 -6.51
N LEU A 26 7.92 2.34 -6.67
CA LEU A 26 9.04 3.12 -6.15
C LEU A 26 9.88 3.72 -7.29
N ASP A 27 10.37 4.94 -7.07
CA ASP A 27 11.37 5.55 -7.94
C ASP A 27 12.78 5.11 -7.50
N ALA A 28 13.43 4.32 -8.36
CA ALA A 28 14.76 3.77 -8.11
C ALA A 28 15.85 4.84 -7.92
N THR A 29 15.65 6.07 -8.40
CA THR A 29 16.61 7.17 -8.26
C THR A 29 16.67 7.74 -6.84
N THR A 30 15.66 7.45 -6.01
CA THR A 30 15.53 8.02 -4.66
C THR A 30 16.33 7.26 -3.59
N GLY A 31 16.91 6.10 -3.92
CA GLY A 31 17.82 5.35 -3.05
C GLY A 31 17.21 4.99 -1.70
N GLN A 32 17.83 5.44 -0.60
CA GLN A 32 17.36 5.14 0.77
C GLN A 32 15.98 5.73 1.08
N ASN A 33 15.58 6.81 0.41
CA ASN A 33 14.27 7.42 0.63
C ASN A 33 13.13 6.47 0.22
N ALA A 34 13.32 5.67 -0.84
CA ALA A 34 12.37 4.63 -1.23
C ALA A 34 12.17 3.59 -0.12
N ILE A 35 13.24 3.22 0.59
CA ILE A 35 13.19 2.23 1.68
C ILE A 35 12.37 2.79 2.85
N PHE A 36 12.59 4.05 3.22
CA PHE A 36 11.79 4.70 4.27
C PHE A 36 10.31 4.80 3.89
N GLN A 37 10.00 5.23 2.66
CA GLN A 37 8.62 5.29 2.17
C GLN A 37 7.97 3.91 2.16
N THR A 38 8.69 2.86 1.74
CA THR A 38 8.18 1.48 1.76
C THR A 38 7.75 1.06 3.15
N ARG A 39 8.54 1.39 4.19
CA ARG A 39 8.18 1.09 5.59
C ARG A 39 6.91 1.78 6.03
N GLU A 40 6.77 3.07 5.73
CA GLU A 40 5.54 3.80 6.04
C GLU A 40 4.31 3.21 5.34
N PHE A 41 4.45 2.77 4.08
CA PHE A 41 3.38 2.11 3.32
C PHE A 41 2.99 0.74 3.86
N MET A 42 3.96 -0.07 4.29
CA MET A 42 3.70 -1.35 4.95
C MET A 42 2.94 -1.17 6.28
N GLU A 43 3.19 -0.09 7.02
CA GLU A 43 2.46 0.18 8.27
C GLU A 43 1.00 0.58 8.04
N ALA A 44 0.68 1.15 6.88
CA ALA A 44 -0.68 1.58 6.57
C ALA A 44 -1.51 0.57 5.77
N THR A 45 -0.87 -0.31 5.00
CA THR A 45 -1.55 -1.24 4.09
C THR A 45 -0.77 -2.54 3.96
N ASP A 46 -1.47 -3.65 3.76
CA ASP A 46 -0.86 -4.96 3.52
C ASP A 46 -0.32 -5.05 2.07
N LEU A 47 0.89 -4.52 1.85
CA LEU A 47 1.55 -4.61 0.54
C LEU A 47 1.77 -6.08 0.14
N THR A 48 1.45 -6.40 -1.11
CA THR A 48 1.68 -7.73 -1.68
C THR A 48 2.86 -7.76 -2.65
N GLY A 49 3.36 -6.59 -3.07
CA GLY A 49 4.52 -6.48 -3.94
C GLY A 49 5.07 -5.05 -4.08
N LEU A 50 6.21 -4.97 -4.78
CA LEU A 50 6.90 -3.75 -5.18
C LEU A 50 6.89 -3.64 -6.71
#